data_AF-A0A1A7YSD0-F1
#
_entry.id   AF-A0A1A7YSD0-F1
#
_cell.length_a   1.000
_cell.length_b   1.000
_cell.length_c   1.000
_cell.angle_alpha   90.00
_cell.angle_beta   90.00
_cell.angle_gamma   90.00
#
_symmetry.space_group_name_H-M   'P 1'
#
loop_
_entity.id
_entity.type
_entity.pdbx_description
1 polymer ?
#
loop_
_entity_poly.entity_id
_entity_poly.type
_entity_poly.pdbx_seq_one_letter_code
_entity_poly.pdbx_strand_id
1 'polypeptide(L)'
;PECDLAYSQYHTACEGNIRGTRRQCPSHCINALIRLNNTRSGPDLENCDCAQDMDCHSAKRAIEPCLPRRHPSDAGGIGCMEARQRCEEDSGCHASLAAYLSHCGQLFNGRKCSPKCKATIQQMLFSPNGMLLNRCVCDGVERPFCEMVKENMSKLCSIGDHSVLSDQDGEDLYEDEDYELQGDREEVYINSSCSSRRVSSCMLLLSLWIIILWDYGNL
;
A
#
# COMPACT_ATOMS: atom_id res chain seq x y z
N PRO A 1 9.92 -6.81 30.37
CA PRO A 1 8.76 -7.47 29.74
C PRO A 1 8.50 -7.03 28.30
N GLU A 2 8.40 -5.72 28.01
CA GLU A 2 8.13 -5.23 26.64
C GLU A 2 9.28 -5.54 25.66
N CYS A 3 10.53 -5.30 26.09
CA CYS A 3 11.71 -5.65 25.30
C CYS A 3 11.85 -7.16 25.08
N ASP A 4 11.60 -7.98 26.11
CA ASP A 4 11.72 -9.45 26.01
C ASP A 4 10.72 -10.02 24.98
N LEU A 5 9.51 -9.48 24.96
CA LEU A 5 8.47 -9.84 24.00
C LEU A 5 8.88 -9.40 22.57
N ALA A 6 9.30 -8.15 22.41
CA ALA A 6 9.74 -7.63 21.12
C ALA A 6 10.97 -8.39 20.58
N TYR A 7 11.90 -8.77 21.46
CA TYR A 7 13.07 -9.57 21.12
C TYR A 7 12.69 -10.98 20.65
N SER A 8 11.77 -11.64 21.34
CA SER A 8 11.26 -12.96 20.95
C SER A 8 10.56 -12.91 19.58
N GLN A 9 9.78 -11.85 19.33
CA GLN A 9 9.15 -11.61 18.02
C GLN A 9 10.17 -11.37 16.91
N TYR A 10 11.19 -10.55 17.17
CA TYR A 10 12.31 -10.35 16.25
C TYR A 10 13.01 -11.66 15.90
N HIS A 11 13.40 -12.45 16.91
CA HIS A 11 14.11 -13.70 16.69
C HIS A 11 13.31 -14.68 15.83
N THR A 12 12.00 -14.77 16.07
CA THR A 12 11.09 -15.62 15.29
C THR A 12 10.91 -15.11 13.86
N ALA A 13 10.67 -13.80 13.70
CA ALA A 13 10.40 -13.19 12.41
C ALA A 13 11.63 -13.19 11.48
N CYS A 14 12.83 -13.03 12.05
CA CYS A 14 14.08 -12.92 11.32
C CYS A 14 14.89 -14.22 11.28
N GLU A 15 14.37 -15.33 11.84
CA GLU A 15 15.09 -16.60 11.98
C GLU A 15 15.72 -17.09 10.66
N GLY A 16 14.98 -16.99 9.55
CA GLY A 16 15.48 -17.42 8.23
C GLY A 16 16.68 -16.59 7.76
N ASN A 17 16.71 -15.30 8.07
CA ASN A 17 17.83 -14.42 7.75
C ASN A 17 19.00 -14.72 8.68
N ILE A 18 18.77 -14.77 10.01
CA ILE A 18 19.79 -15.05 11.03
C ILE A 18 20.50 -16.39 10.77
N ARG A 19 19.75 -17.43 10.41
CA ARG A 19 20.30 -18.77 10.06
C ARG A 19 20.92 -18.84 8.66
N GLY A 20 20.84 -17.78 7.86
CA GLY A 20 21.34 -17.73 6.49
C GLY A 20 20.53 -18.54 5.47
N THR A 21 19.33 -19.02 5.83
CA THR A 21 18.45 -19.76 4.91
C THR A 21 17.67 -18.84 3.97
N ARG A 22 17.65 -17.53 4.23
CA ARG A 22 17.06 -16.49 3.38
C ARG A 22 18.02 -15.32 3.21
N ARG A 23 18.15 -14.82 1.98
CA ARG A 23 18.98 -13.65 1.63
C ARG A 23 18.21 -12.34 1.51
N GLN A 24 16.91 -12.41 1.17
CA GLN A 24 16.03 -11.24 1.15
C GLN A 24 15.32 -11.09 2.49
N CYS A 25 15.11 -9.85 2.92
CA CYS A 25 14.44 -9.59 4.19
C CYS A 25 12.92 -9.62 4.02
N PRO A 26 12.17 -10.47 4.76
CA PRO A 26 10.73 -10.44 4.72
C PRO A 26 10.17 -9.24 5.50
N SER A 27 9.04 -8.70 5.06
CA SER A 27 8.41 -7.52 5.67
C SER A 27 8.10 -7.68 7.16
N HIS A 28 7.72 -8.89 7.60
CA HIS A 28 7.45 -9.16 9.02
C HIS A 28 8.72 -9.12 9.89
N CYS A 29 9.90 -9.47 9.35
CA CYS A 29 11.17 -9.30 10.06
C CYS A 29 11.51 -7.81 10.22
N ILE A 30 11.36 -7.02 9.16
CA ILE A 30 11.56 -5.55 9.21
C ILE A 30 10.64 -4.93 10.27
N ASN A 31 9.36 -5.28 10.28
CA ASN A 31 8.40 -4.77 11.26
C ASN A 31 8.75 -5.18 12.70
N ALA A 32 9.24 -6.41 12.91
CA ALA A 32 9.68 -6.86 14.22
C ALA A 32 10.91 -6.10 14.70
N LEU A 33 11.87 -5.82 13.81
CA LEU A 33 13.04 -4.98 14.09
C LEU A 33 12.64 -3.55 14.46
N ILE A 34 11.71 -2.93 13.73
CA ILE A 34 11.19 -1.58 14.05
C ILE A 34 10.57 -1.57 15.46
N ARG A 35 9.73 -2.57 15.77
CA ARG A 35 9.10 -2.70 17.10
C ARG A 35 10.13 -2.86 18.21
N LEU A 36 11.13 -3.71 17.98
CA LEU A 36 12.23 -3.90 18.93
C LEU A 36 12.97 -2.58 19.17
N ASN A 37 13.36 -1.88 18.11
CA ASN A 37 14.11 -0.63 18.19
C ASN A 37 13.33 0.53 18.87
N ASN A 38 12.00 0.47 18.86
CA ASN A 38 11.15 1.43 19.58
C ASN A 38 11.08 1.17 21.10
N THR A 39 11.62 0.05 21.59
CA THR A 39 11.74 -0.22 23.03
C THR A 39 12.96 0.49 23.61
N ARG A 40 12.98 0.73 24.93
CA ARG A 40 14.08 1.43 25.62
C ARG A 40 15.48 0.83 25.35
N SER A 41 15.58 -0.49 25.25
CA SER A 41 16.85 -1.22 25.09
C SER A 41 17.01 -1.87 23.71
N GLY A 42 16.05 -1.65 22.81
CA GLY A 42 16.10 -2.14 21.43
C GLY A 42 17.32 -1.66 20.63
N PRO A 43 17.65 -0.35 20.66
CA PRO A 43 18.79 0.19 19.93
C PRO A 43 20.14 -0.42 20.33
N ASP A 44 20.26 -0.92 21.56
CA ASP A 44 21.49 -1.54 22.05
C ASP A 44 21.81 -2.84 21.31
N LEU A 45 20.80 -3.55 20.80
CA LEU A 45 20.99 -4.76 20.01
C LEU A 45 21.59 -4.46 18.63
N GLU A 46 21.24 -3.33 18.03
CA GLU A 46 21.81 -2.90 16.74
C GLU A 46 23.24 -2.37 16.89
N ASN A 47 23.50 -1.66 17.99
CA ASN A 47 24.75 -0.95 18.24
C ASN A 47 25.75 -1.70 19.12
N CYS A 48 25.47 -2.96 19.47
CA CYS A 48 26.34 -3.76 20.32
C CYS A 48 27.75 -3.95 19.73
N ASP A 49 28.77 -3.95 20.61
CA ASP A 49 30.12 -4.42 20.28
C ASP A 49 30.17 -5.93 20.46
N CYS A 50 30.38 -6.65 19.36
CA CYS A 50 30.45 -8.12 19.38
C CYS A 50 31.79 -8.64 19.93
N ALA A 51 32.82 -7.80 20.12
CA ALA A 51 34.18 -8.25 20.44
C ALA A 51 34.62 -9.42 19.53
N GLN A 52 34.88 -10.60 20.09
CA GLN A 52 35.29 -11.81 19.37
C GLN A 52 34.14 -12.81 19.12
N ASP A 53 32.89 -12.47 19.46
CA ASP A 53 31.73 -13.34 19.28
C ASP A 53 31.33 -13.43 17.80
N MET A 54 31.65 -14.58 17.19
CA MET A 54 31.38 -14.85 15.78
C MET A 54 29.89 -15.01 15.47
N ASP A 55 29.07 -15.45 16.43
CA ASP A 55 27.62 -15.58 16.26
C ASP A 55 26.98 -14.19 16.24
N CYS A 56 27.41 -13.29 17.12
CA CYS A 56 27.02 -11.88 17.11
C CYS A 56 27.37 -11.22 15.76
N HIS A 57 28.61 -11.36 15.29
CA HIS A 57 29.03 -10.79 14.00
C HIS A 57 28.22 -11.36 12.82
N SER A 58 27.92 -12.66 12.85
CA SER A 58 27.16 -13.33 11.80
C SER A 58 25.70 -12.89 11.80
N ALA A 59 25.09 -12.78 12.99
CA ALA A 59 23.74 -12.26 13.15
C ALA A 59 23.63 -10.81 12.65
N LYS A 60 24.57 -9.92 13.03
CA LYS A 60 24.59 -8.52 12.56
C LYS A 60 24.68 -8.43 11.04
N ARG A 61 25.56 -9.22 10.41
CA ARG A 61 25.66 -9.28 8.94
C ARG A 61 24.40 -9.83 8.27
N ALA A 62 23.78 -10.84 8.87
CA ALA A 62 22.60 -11.50 8.33
C ALA A 62 21.34 -10.61 8.35
N ILE A 63 21.20 -9.76 9.37
CA ILE A 63 20.06 -8.85 9.53
C ILE A 63 20.29 -7.46 8.95
N GLU A 64 21.52 -7.12 8.53
CA GLU A 64 21.84 -5.84 7.90
C GLU A 64 20.88 -5.47 6.75
N PRO A 65 20.49 -6.38 5.84
CA PRO A 65 19.54 -6.06 4.76
C PRO A 65 18.14 -5.67 5.26
N CYS A 66 17.81 -6.03 6.50
CA CYS A 66 16.53 -5.74 7.14
C CYS A 66 16.50 -4.42 7.90
N LEU A 67 17.65 -3.80 8.15
CA LEU A 67 17.72 -2.61 8.99
C LEU A 67 17.26 -1.36 8.24
N PRO A 68 16.31 -0.59 8.81
CA PRO A 68 15.88 0.69 8.26
C PRO A 68 16.89 1.79 8.61
N ARG A 69 18.10 1.72 8.04
CA ARG A 69 19.20 2.66 8.32
C ARG A 69 18.87 4.06 7.78
N ARG A 70 19.00 5.09 8.61
CA ARG A 70 18.97 6.48 8.15
C ARG A 70 20.26 6.84 7.42
N HIS A 71 20.16 7.70 6.42
CA HIS A 71 21.32 8.24 5.73
C HIS A 71 22.10 9.12 6.72
N PRO A 72 23.40 8.86 6.95
CA PRO A 72 24.19 9.67 7.86
C PRO A 72 24.27 11.12 7.37
N SER A 73 24.10 12.08 8.28
CA SER A 73 24.11 13.51 7.94
C SER A 73 25.47 14.01 7.42
N ASP A 74 26.55 13.26 7.67
CA ASP A 74 27.93 13.54 7.26
C ASP A 74 28.35 12.81 5.97
N ALA A 75 27.56 11.87 5.46
CA ALA A 75 27.89 11.07 4.28
C ALA A 75 27.78 11.82 2.93
N GLY A 76 27.49 13.12 2.96
CA GLY A 76 27.17 13.92 1.78
C GLY A 76 25.80 13.58 1.19
N GLY A 77 25.13 14.56 0.58
CA GLY A 77 23.74 14.39 0.14
C GLY A 77 22.72 14.41 1.29
N ILE A 78 21.52 13.88 1.05
CA ILE A 78 20.42 13.84 2.03
C ILE A 78 19.64 12.52 1.91
N GLY A 79 19.22 11.97 3.04
CA GLY A 79 18.30 10.82 3.08
C GLY A 79 16.90 11.19 2.61
N CYS A 80 16.18 10.26 1.99
CA CYS A 80 14.83 10.51 1.51
C CYS A 80 13.82 10.77 2.63
N MET A 81 14.01 10.18 3.81
CA MET A 81 13.16 10.49 4.95
C MET A 81 13.28 11.97 5.37
N GLU A 82 14.50 12.52 5.38
CA GLU A 82 14.73 13.93 5.71
C GLU A 82 14.30 14.86 4.57
N ALA A 83 14.60 14.51 3.32
CA ALA A 83 14.18 15.28 2.15
C ALA A 83 12.65 15.37 2.07
N ARG A 84 11.94 14.29 2.41
CA ARG A 84 10.48 14.25 2.47
C ARG A 84 9.96 15.17 3.57
N GLN A 85 10.53 15.11 4.78
CA GLN A 85 10.17 16.00 5.87
C GLN A 85 10.29 17.48 5.47
N ARG A 86 11.42 17.88 4.86
CA ARG A 86 11.61 19.25 4.37
C ARG A 86 10.59 19.66 3.30
N CYS A 87 10.18 18.72 2.44
CA CYS A 87 9.14 18.96 1.45
C CYS A 87 7.75 19.10 2.10
N GLU A 88 7.47 18.34 3.15
CA GLU A 88 6.21 18.43 3.90
C GLU A 88 6.10 19.73 4.70
N GLU A 89 7.24 20.28 5.17
CA GLU A 89 7.31 21.58 5.86
C GLU A 89 7.18 22.79 4.90
N ASP A 90 7.48 22.61 3.60
CA ASP A 90 7.30 23.63 2.56
C ASP A 90 5.92 23.51 1.91
N SER A 91 5.04 24.52 2.06
CA SER A 91 3.65 24.42 1.61
C SER A 91 3.48 24.11 0.13
N GLY A 92 4.34 24.67 -0.73
CA GLY A 92 4.31 24.42 -2.18
C GLY A 92 4.75 23.01 -2.55
N CYS A 93 5.84 22.53 -1.94
CA CYS A 93 6.31 21.16 -2.10
C CYS A 93 5.31 20.16 -1.51
N HIS A 94 4.75 20.43 -0.34
CA HIS A 94 3.75 19.58 0.31
C HIS A 94 2.53 19.35 -0.58
N ALA A 95 1.97 20.41 -1.18
CA ALA A 95 0.87 20.28 -2.12
C ALA A 95 1.24 19.45 -3.36
N SER A 96 2.46 19.65 -3.89
CA SER A 96 2.98 18.89 -5.03
C SER A 96 3.22 17.42 -4.67
N LEU A 97 3.68 17.13 -3.46
CA LEU A 97 3.88 15.78 -2.93
C LEU A 97 2.55 15.06 -2.74
N ALA A 98 1.53 15.73 -2.22
CA ALA A 98 0.18 15.17 -2.11
C ALA A 98 -0.39 14.82 -3.50
N ALA A 99 -0.23 15.72 -4.48
CA ALA A 99 -0.60 15.45 -5.86
C ALA A 99 0.18 14.26 -6.45
N TYR A 100 1.48 14.15 -6.15
CA TYR A 100 2.33 13.05 -6.60
C TYR A 100 1.81 11.70 -6.09
N LEU A 101 1.50 11.61 -4.79
CA LEU A 101 0.94 10.40 -4.18
C LEU A 101 -0.41 10.00 -4.79
N SER A 102 -1.24 10.98 -5.19
CA SER A 102 -2.54 10.73 -5.82
C SER A 102 -2.42 10.33 -7.29
N HIS A 103 -1.63 11.05 -8.09
CA HIS A 103 -1.59 10.89 -9.55
C HIS A 103 -0.65 9.78 -10.03
N CYS A 104 0.34 9.39 -9.20
CA CYS A 104 1.38 8.43 -9.57
C CYS A 104 1.18 7.02 -8.99
N GLY A 105 -0.01 6.68 -8.46
CA GLY A 105 -0.26 5.34 -7.92
C GLY A 105 0.05 4.19 -8.91
N GLN A 106 -0.23 4.38 -10.20
CA GLN A 106 0.13 3.39 -11.23
C GLN A 106 1.64 3.27 -11.48
N LEU A 107 2.40 4.35 -11.27
CA LEU A 107 3.85 4.36 -11.32
C LEU A 107 4.43 3.55 -10.16
N PHE A 108 3.90 3.73 -8.94
CA PHE A 108 4.37 3.01 -7.75
C PHE A 108 4.17 1.49 -7.87
N ASN A 109 3.18 1.06 -8.64
CA ASN A 109 2.93 -0.35 -8.92
C ASN A 109 3.67 -0.85 -10.18
N GLY A 110 4.57 -0.07 -10.76
CA GLY A 110 5.37 -0.45 -11.92
C GLY A 110 4.58 -0.61 -13.23
N ARG A 111 3.41 0.04 -13.35
CA ARG A 111 2.53 -0.13 -14.52
C ARG A 111 2.78 0.90 -15.62
N LYS A 112 2.57 2.19 -15.31
CA LYS A 112 2.76 3.29 -16.28
C LYS A 112 3.06 4.61 -15.60
N CYS A 113 3.84 5.46 -16.28
CA CYS A 113 3.95 6.87 -15.96
C CYS A 113 2.91 7.64 -16.80
N SER A 114 1.75 7.95 -16.21
CA SER A 114 0.70 8.69 -16.92
C SER A 114 1.15 10.12 -17.24
N PRO A 115 0.57 10.79 -18.27
CA PRO A 115 0.85 12.19 -18.54
C PRO A 115 0.61 13.09 -17.32
N LYS A 116 -0.46 12.82 -16.57
CA LYS A 116 -0.78 13.52 -15.33
C LYS A 116 0.29 13.32 -14.25
N CYS A 117 0.76 12.08 -14.05
CA CYS A 117 1.86 11.79 -13.13
C CYS A 117 3.16 12.49 -13.55
N LYS A 118 3.49 12.45 -14.85
CA LYS A 118 4.69 13.11 -15.41
C LYS A 118 4.64 14.63 -15.18
N ALA A 119 3.51 15.27 -15.43
CA ALA A 119 3.31 16.69 -15.17
C ALA A 119 3.45 17.02 -13.67
N THR A 120 2.89 16.19 -12.79
CA THR A 120 3.05 16.36 -11.32
C THR A 120 4.50 16.19 -10.87
N ILE A 121 5.25 15.24 -11.42
CA ILE A 121 6.69 15.10 -11.16
C ILE A 121 7.43 16.37 -11.57
N GLN A 122 7.18 16.88 -12.78
CA GLN A 122 7.79 18.14 -13.26
C GLN A 122 7.44 19.32 -12.35
N GLN A 123 6.18 19.43 -11.92
CA GLN A 123 5.73 20.46 -10.99
C GLN A 123 6.51 20.41 -9.67
N MET A 124 6.65 19.22 -9.08
CA MET A 124 7.38 19.03 -7.82
C MET A 124 8.85 19.44 -7.96
N LEU A 125 9.48 19.17 -9.10
CA LEU A 125 10.88 19.53 -9.37
C LEU A 125 11.14 21.04 -9.47
N PHE A 126 10.11 21.89 -9.59
CA PHE A 126 10.32 23.34 -9.54
C PHE A 126 10.65 23.86 -8.12
N SER A 127 10.30 23.12 -7.07
CA SER A 127 10.67 23.47 -5.69
C SER A 127 12.07 22.92 -5.34
N PRO A 128 12.93 23.70 -4.64
CA PRO A 128 14.22 23.21 -4.15
C PRO A 128 14.10 21.94 -3.29
N ASN A 129 13.06 21.84 -2.46
CA ASN A 129 12.80 20.66 -1.63
C ASN A 129 12.31 19.47 -2.46
N GLY A 130 11.58 19.73 -3.55
CA GLY A 130 11.20 18.68 -4.51
C GLY A 130 12.39 18.12 -5.28
N MET A 131 13.35 18.97 -5.67
CA MET A 131 14.61 18.49 -6.24
C MET A 131 15.43 17.66 -5.26
N LEU A 132 15.47 18.07 -3.97
CA LEU A 132 16.12 17.28 -2.90
C LEU A 132 15.45 15.91 -2.76
N LEU A 133 14.12 15.85 -2.73
CA LEU A 133 13.36 14.61 -2.65
C LEU A 133 13.57 13.71 -3.88
N ASN A 134 13.76 14.27 -5.07
CA ASN A 134 14.07 13.50 -6.27
C ASN A 134 15.47 12.85 -6.22
N ARG A 135 16.48 13.56 -5.67
CA ARG A 135 17.89 13.12 -5.66
C ARG A 135 18.39 12.47 -4.37
N CYS A 136 17.53 12.34 -3.36
CA CYS A 136 17.90 11.80 -2.06
C CYS A 136 18.44 10.37 -2.14
N VAL A 137 19.07 9.87 -1.06
CA VAL A 137 19.43 8.46 -0.92
C VAL A 137 18.31 7.75 -0.18
N CYS A 138 17.80 6.63 -0.71
CA CYS A 138 16.73 5.88 -0.05
C CYS A 138 17.21 5.32 1.29
N ASP A 139 16.53 5.71 2.36
CA ASP A 139 16.93 5.41 3.72
C ASP A 139 15.71 5.20 4.63
N GLY A 140 15.96 4.77 5.86
CA GLY A 140 14.96 4.53 6.87
C GLY A 140 14.03 3.37 6.56
N VAL A 141 12.84 3.45 7.15
CA VAL A 141 11.82 2.39 7.10
C VAL A 141 11.18 2.24 5.73
N GLU A 142 11.15 3.32 4.95
CA GLU A 142 10.57 3.34 3.60
C GLU A 142 11.58 2.92 2.52
N ARG A 143 12.82 2.56 2.88
CA ARG A 143 13.91 2.28 1.91
C ARG A 143 13.50 1.29 0.80
N PRO A 144 12.95 0.09 1.06
CA PRO A 144 12.61 -0.85 -0.02
C PRO A 144 11.54 -0.29 -0.98
N PHE A 145 10.56 0.44 -0.45
CA PHE A 145 9.53 1.09 -1.26
C PHE A 145 10.12 2.24 -2.08
N CYS A 146 10.97 3.08 -1.47
CA CYS A 146 11.67 4.17 -2.13
C CYS A 146 12.52 3.69 -3.31
N GLU A 147 13.31 2.62 -3.12
CA GLU A 147 14.17 2.06 -4.17
C GLU A 147 13.34 1.59 -5.36
N MET A 148 12.25 0.86 -5.10
CA MET A 148 11.31 0.39 -6.12
C MET A 148 10.62 1.56 -6.85
N VAL A 149 10.17 2.59 -6.14
CA VAL A 149 9.54 3.77 -6.76
C VAL A 149 10.53 4.52 -7.64
N LYS A 150 11.79 4.68 -7.21
CA LYS A 150 12.83 5.33 -8.03
C LYS A 150 13.17 4.54 -9.27
N GLU A 151 13.24 3.21 -9.16
CA GLU A 151 13.45 2.33 -10.30
C GLU A 151 12.28 2.40 -11.29
N ASN A 152 11.03 2.40 -10.81
CA ASN A 152 9.86 2.57 -11.67
C ASN A 152 9.87 3.94 -12.34
N MET A 153 10.20 5.00 -11.61
CA MET A 153 10.28 6.35 -12.15
C MET A 153 11.35 6.45 -13.26
N SER A 154 12.53 5.87 -13.08
CA SER A 154 13.57 5.88 -14.12
C SER A 154 13.16 5.10 -15.37
N LYS A 155 12.56 3.92 -15.19
CA LYS A 155 12.11 3.07 -16.31
C LYS A 155 10.91 3.63 -17.07
N LEU A 156 9.92 4.15 -16.35
CA LEU A 156 8.60 4.45 -16.93
C LEU A 156 8.41 5.93 -17.25
N CYS A 157 9.13 6.83 -16.56
CA CYS A 157 8.99 8.28 -16.76
C CYS A 157 10.13 8.90 -17.57
N SER A 158 11.03 8.09 -18.15
CA SER A 158 12.11 8.57 -19.03
C SER A 158 11.53 9.52 -20.07
N ILE A 159 12.02 10.77 -20.02
CA ILE A 159 11.55 11.86 -20.87
C ILE A 159 12.18 11.65 -22.25
N GLY A 160 11.58 10.78 -23.05
CA GLY A 160 12.00 10.54 -24.43
C GLY A 160 12.09 9.06 -24.74
N ASP A 161 10.98 8.50 -25.24
CA ASP A 161 10.97 7.79 -26.51
C ASP A 161 9.53 7.68 -26.99
N HIS A 162 9.34 7.85 -28.29
CA HIS A 162 8.05 7.90 -28.96
C HIS A 162 7.13 6.72 -28.57
N SER A 163 6.07 7.01 -27.82
CA SER A 163 4.77 6.37 -28.05
C SER A 163 3.72 7.45 -28.24
N VAL A 164 3.82 8.11 -29.40
CA VAL A 164 2.63 8.45 -30.19
C VAL A 164 1.94 7.14 -30.56
N LEU A 165 1.32 6.51 -29.57
CA LEU A 165 0.07 5.81 -29.81
C LEU A 165 -0.97 6.87 -29.48
N SER A 166 -1.60 7.39 -30.54
CA SER A 166 -2.82 8.15 -30.46
C SER A 166 -3.78 7.51 -29.46
N ASP A 167 -3.86 8.08 -28.26
CA ASP A 167 -5.18 8.28 -27.68
C ASP A 167 -5.64 9.60 -28.30
N GLN A 168 -6.37 9.46 -29.40
CA GLN A 168 -7.18 10.55 -29.93
C GLN A 168 -8.07 11.02 -28.78
N ASP A 169 -7.89 12.28 -28.44
CA ASP A 169 -8.98 13.22 -28.24
C ASP A 169 -10.29 12.68 -28.85
N GLY A 170 -11.13 12.13 -27.98
CA GLY A 170 -12.51 11.77 -28.27
C GLY A 170 -13.42 12.75 -27.55
N GLU A 171 -13.29 14.03 -27.89
CA GLU A 171 -14.39 14.97 -27.81
C GLU A 171 -15.26 14.74 -29.05
N ASP A 172 -16.43 14.12 -28.87
CA ASP A 172 -17.61 14.02 -29.74
C ASP A 172 -18.46 12.87 -29.14
N LEU A 173 -19.75 12.92 -28.83
CA LEU A 173 -20.86 13.72 -29.32
C LEU A 173 -22.00 13.49 -28.31
N TYR A 174 -22.76 14.52 -27.95
CA TYR A 174 -24.03 14.34 -27.24
C TYR A 174 -25.01 13.65 -28.21
N GLU A 175 -25.32 12.37 -27.98
CA GLU A 175 -26.52 11.77 -28.57
C GLU A 175 -27.73 12.36 -27.83
N ASP A 176 -28.34 13.38 -28.45
CA ASP A 176 -29.72 13.78 -28.20
C ASP A 176 -30.60 12.53 -28.43
N GLU A 177 -31.08 11.91 -27.35
CA GLU A 177 -32.16 10.95 -27.47
C GLU A 177 -33.48 11.72 -27.55
N ASP A 178 -34.02 11.74 -28.75
CA ASP A 178 -35.30 12.31 -29.14
C ASP A 178 -36.44 11.78 -28.24
N TYR A 179 -36.82 12.54 -27.21
CA TYR A 179 -38.08 12.33 -26.51
C TYR A 179 -39.22 12.94 -27.33
N GLU A 180 -39.86 12.11 -28.16
CA GLU A 180 -41.14 12.44 -28.78
C GLU A 180 -42.20 12.70 -27.70
N LEU A 181 -42.69 13.94 -27.65
CA LEU A 181 -43.88 14.36 -26.92
C LEU A 181 -45.11 13.72 -27.58
N GLN A 182 -45.68 12.69 -26.97
CA GLN A 182 -47.09 12.36 -27.19
C GLN A 182 -47.90 12.63 -25.93
N GLY A 183 -48.69 13.70 -26.03
CA GLY A 183 -49.59 14.17 -24.99
C GLY A 183 -50.86 13.34 -24.85
N ASP A 184 -51.48 13.61 -23.70
CA ASP A 184 -52.89 13.46 -23.32
C ASP A 184 -53.40 12.05 -23.00
N ARG A 185 -53.62 11.77 -21.70
CA ARG A 185 -54.89 12.14 -21.03
C ARG A 185 -55.00 11.53 -19.62
N GLU A 186 -55.34 12.37 -18.64
CA GLU A 186 -55.73 12.04 -17.27
C GLU A 186 -56.89 11.03 -17.20
N GLU A 187 -56.83 10.08 -16.26
CA GLU A 187 -57.98 9.77 -15.38
C GLU A 187 -57.50 9.46 -13.95
N VAL A 188 -57.95 10.31 -13.04
CA VAL A 188 -57.83 10.23 -11.57
C VAL A 188 -58.83 9.21 -11.04
N TYR A 189 -58.45 8.33 -10.11
CA TYR A 189 -59.35 7.92 -9.01
C TYR A 189 -58.57 7.59 -7.73
N ILE A 190 -58.95 8.31 -6.68
CA ILE A 190 -58.55 8.18 -5.28
C ILE A 190 -59.25 6.96 -4.65
N ASN A 191 -58.56 6.19 -3.81
CA ASN A 191 -59.08 5.82 -2.49
C ASN A 191 -58.06 5.19 -1.53
N SER A 192 -58.07 5.73 -0.32
CA SER A 192 -57.45 5.24 0.91
C SER A 192 -58.03 3.90 1.37
N SER A 193 -57.20 3.04 1.98
CA SER A 193 -57.33 2.67 3.41
C SER A 193 -56.49 1.46 3.84
N CYS A 194 -56.05 1.57 5.10
CA CYS A 194 -55.47 0.58 6.00
C CYS A 194 -56.41 -0.61 6.29
N SER A 195 -55.87 -1.84 6.45
CA SER A 195 -56.18 -2.78 7.58
C SER A 195 -55.63 -4.21 7.40
N SER A 196 -54.75 -4.62 8.33
CA SER A 196 -54.84 -5.80 9.23
C SER A 196 -55.29 -7.22 8.78
N ARG A 197 -54.44 -8.21 9.15
CA ARG A 197 -54.68 -9.62 9.60
C ARG A 197 -54.96 -10.72 8.55
N ARG A 198 -54.22 -11.85 8.60
CA ARG A 198 -54.50 -13.07 9.41
C ARG A 198 -53.43 -14.17 9.19
N VAL A 199 -53.37 -15.08 10.18
CA VAL A 199 -52.39 -16.15 10.43
C VAL A 199 -52.91 -17.50 9.93
N SER A 200 -51.97 -18.43 9.65
CA SER A 200 -52.03 -19.89 9.88
C SER A 200 -52.76 -20.81 8.89
N SER A 201 -51.99 -21.74 8.28
CA SER A 201 -52.10 -23.21 8.48
C SER A 201 -51.69 -23.99 7.22
N CYS A 202 -50.58 -24.74 7.26
CA CYS A 202 -50.35 -25.97 6.48
C CYS A 202 -49.09 -26.70 7.00
N MET A 203 -49.26 -27.39 8.12
CA MET A 203 -48.31 -28.34 8.72
C MET A 203 -48.60 -29.76 8.22
N LEU A 204 -48.29 -30.13 6.98
CA LEU A 204 -48.52 -31.53 6.53
C LEU A 204 -47.56 -32.06 5.45
N LEU A 205 -46.26 -31.72 5.44
CA LEU A 205 -45.30 -32.41 4.53
C LEU A 205 -43.90 -32.68 5.13
N LEU A 206 -43.75 -32.72 6.46
CA LEU A 206 -42.47 -33.07 7.13
C LEU A 206 -42.37 -34.52 7.63
N SER A 207 -43.37 -35.39 7.43
CA SER A 207 -43.37 -36.72 8.06
C SER A 207 -42.93 -37.90 7.17
N LEU A 208 -42.76 -37.73 5.85
CA LEU A 208 -42.42 -38.84 4.96
C LEU A 208 -40.92 -39.02 4.68
N TRP A 209 -40.09 -38.01 4.97
CA TRP A 209 -38.63 -38.11 4.78
C TRP A 209 -37.90 -38.79 5.95
N ILE A 210 -38.50 -38.81 7.14
CA ILE A 210 -37.93 -39.47 8.33
C ILE A 210 -37.96 -41.00 8.20
N ILE A 211 -38.88 -41.56 7.40
CA ILE A 211 -38.99 -43.02 7.18
C ILE A 211 -37.87 -43.53 6.26
N ILE A 212 -37.35 -42.71 5.35
CA ILE A 212 -36.31 -43.12 4.39
C ILE A 212 -34.91 -43.14 5.04
N LEU A 213 -34.71 -42.40 6.14
CA LEU A 213 -33.42 -42.31 6.84
C LEU A 213 -33.21 -43.40 7.91
N TRP A 214 -34.15 -44.33 8.11
CA TRP A 214 -34.04 -45.34 9.18
C TRP A 214 -33.66 -46.76 8.72
N ASP A 215 -33.76 -47.08 7.42
CA ASP A 215 -33.44 -48.43 6.90
C ASP A 215 -32.00 -48.57 6.34
N TYR A 216 -31.28 -47.47 6.11
CA TYR A 216 -29.89 -47.51 5.59
C TYR A 216 -28.81 -47.35 6.67
N GLY A 217 -29.16 -47.64 7.93
CA GLY A 217 -28.29 -47.57 9.10
C GLY A 217 -28.12 -48.90 9.86
N ASN A 218 -28.48 -50.03 9.25
CA ASN A 218 -28.22 -51.37 9.80
C ASN A 218 -27.94 -52.40 8.67
N LEU A 219 -26.74 -52.35 8.11
CA LEU A 219 -26.04 -53.52 7.59
C LEU A 219 -24.53 -53.37 7.85
#